data_AF-A0A9P1N884-F1
#
_entry.id   AF-A0A9P1N884-F1
#
_cell.length_a   1.000
_cell.length_b   1.000
_cell.length_c   1.000
_cell.angle_alpha   90.00
_cell.angle_beta   90.00
_cell.angle_gamma   90.00
#
_symmetry.space_group_name_H-M   'P 1'
#
loop_
_entity.id
_entity.type
_entity.pdbx_description
1 polymer ?
#
loop_
_entity_poly.entity_id
_entity_poly.type
_entity_poly.pdbx_seq_one_letter_code
_entity_poly.pdbx_strand_id
1 'polypeptide(L)'
;MTTTNSTTISSQRARLHAKVFYGQIFFTTCTFILGARALFTRHIPFFAWLPALLLLFDSVLAFASLLYLDFNRQNTTSFLRLILSLIVFRFGCSIILIAELFLPHSDPSVSIPLSVLAVIHSIFNLSSSIQIYHLTNIQPSEEISIKMQNCANSSSTNTLMTDVEF
;
A
#
# COMPACT_ATOMS: atom_id res chain seq x y z
N MET A 1 -18.39 20.93 23.52
CA MET A 1 -17.39 21.34 22.51
C MET A 1 -16.41 20.18 22.33
N THR A 2 -16.71 19.23 21.45
CA THR A 2 -15.90 17.99 21.25
C THR A 2 -16.12 17.43 19.83
N THR A 3 -15.92 18.27 18.82
CA THR A 3 -16.08 17.94 17.38
C THR A 3 -14.77 17.99 16.59
N THR A 4 -13.62 18.00 17.27
CA THR A 4 -12.29 18.23 16.66
C THR A 4 -11.47 16.97 16.40
N ASN A 5 -11.82 15.81 16.98
CA ASN A 5 -10.97 14.60 16.86
C ASN A 5 -11.32 13.72 15.65
N SER A 6 -12.59 13.63 15.21
CA SER A 6 -12.98 12.79 14.07
C SER A 6 -12.60 13.38 12.70
N THR A 7 -12.58 14.71 12.60
CA THR A 7 -12.18 15.46 11.39
C THR A 7 -10.67 15.48 11.17
N THR A 8 -9.88 15.48 12.25
CA THR A 8 -8.41 15.42 12.18
C THR A 8 -7.92 14.04 11.76
N ILE A 9 -8.51 12.96 12.29
CA ILE A 9 -8.15 11.58 11.93
C ILE A 9 -8.53 11.22 10.48
N SER A 10 -9.72 11.64 10.02
CA SER A 10 -10.13 11.44 8.62
C SER A 10 -9.28 12.23 7.62
N SER A 11 -8.91 13.47 7.96
CA SER A 11 -7.98 14.30 7.18
C SER A 11 -6.57 13.69 7.11
N GLN A 12 -6.07 13.14 8.23
CA GLN A 12 -4.77 12.47 8.28
C GLN A 12 -4.74 11.19 7.43
N ARG A 13 -5.83 10.39 7.43
CA ARG A 13 -6.00 9.24 6.55
C ARG A 13 -5.98 9.68 5.08
N ALA A 14 -6.79 10.65 4.67
CA ALA A 14 -6.81 11.12 3.28
C ALA A 14 -5.43 11.60 2.80
N ARG A 15 -4.68 12.29 3.66
CA ARG A 15 -3.32 12.77 3.36
C ARG A 15 -2.29 11.63 3.23
N LEU A 16 -2.37 10.61 4.09
CA LEU A 16 -1.54 9.40 3.99
C LEU A 16 -1.84 8.61 2.72
N HIS A 17 -3.12 8.44 2.40
CA HIS A 17 -3.57 7.77 1.18
C HIS A 17 -3.06 8.48 -0.08
N ALA A 18 -3.18 9.81 -0.13
CA ALA A 18 -2.62 10.59 -1.24
C ALA A 18 -1.10 10.40 -1.36
N LYS A 19 -0.37 10.42 -0.24
CA LYS A 19 1.10 10.24 -0.24
C LYS A 19 1.51 8.86 -0.74
N VAL A 20 0.81 7.80 -0.33
CA VAL A 20 1.05 6.43 -0.82
C VAL A 20 0.72 6.32 -2.31
N PHE A 21 -0.39 6.92 -2.74
CA PHE A 21 -0.80 6.93 -4.15
C PHE A 21 0.21 7.62 -5.06
N TYR A 22 0.65 8.83 -4.73
CA TYR A 22 1.65 9.56 -5.51
C TYR A 22 3.01 8.87 -5.51
N GLY A 23 3.41 8.30 -4.37
CA GLY A 23 4.64 7.49 -4.29
C GLY A 23 4.57 6.27 -5.19
N GLN A 24 3.45 5.56 -5.18
CA GLN A 24 3.25 4.38 -6.03
C GLN A 24 3.30 4.73 -7.51
N ILE A 25 2.67 5.83 -7.94
CA ILE A 25 2.74 6.32 -9.32
C ILE A 25 4.19 6.61 -9.73
N PHE A 26 4.93 7.30 -8.86
CA PHE A 26 6.32 7.66 -9.13
C PHE A 26 7.18 6.40 -9.34
N PHE A 27 7.13 5.46 -8.41
CA PHE A 27 7.92 4.23 -8.51
C PHE A 27 7.49 3.34 -9.69
N THR A 28 6.18 3.23 -9.96
CA THR A 28 5.67 2.51 -11.13
C THR A 28 6.15 3.14 -12.43
N THR A 29 6.16 4.47 -12.53
CA THR A 29 6.65 5.19 -13.71
C THR A 29 8.15 4.99 -13.92
N CYS A 30 8.96 5.11 -12.86
CA CYS A 30 10.40 4.85 -12.93
C CYS A 30 10.69 3.40 -13.35
N THR A 31 9.97 2.44 -12.77
CA THR A 31 10.11 1.01 -13.09
C THR A 31 9.70 0.74 -14.53
N PHE A 32 8.65 1.40 -15.02
CA PHE A 32 8.23 1.30 -16.41
C PHE A 32 9.28 1.83 -17.38
N ILE A 33 9.86 3.02 -17.12
CA ILE A 33 10.90 3.61 -17.98
C ILE A 33 12.15 2.72 -18.02
N LEU A 34 12.64 2.29 -16.86
CA LEU A 34 13.83 1.44 -16.76
C LEU A 34 13.59 0.04 -17.32
N GLY A 35 12.44 -0.57 -17.00
CA GLY A 35 12.02 -1.84 -17.55
C GLY A 35 11.87 -1.78 -19.06
N ALA A 36 11.20 -0.76 -19.61
CA ALA A 36 11.09 -0.57 -21.06
C ALA A 36 12.47 -0.42 -21.71
N ARG A 37 13.40 0.33 -21.12
CA ARG A 37 14.80 0.40 -21.63
C ARG A 37 15.48 -0.97 -21.63
N ALA A 38 15.25 -1.79 -20.60
CA ALA A 38 15.73 -3.17 -20.58
C ALA A 38 15.08 -4.05 -21.69
N LEU A 39 13.79 -3.86 -21.97
CA LEU A 39 13.07 -4.65 -22.97
C LEU A 39 13.43 -4.26 -24.42
N PHE A 40 13.66 -2.98 -24.69
CA PHE A 40 13.95 -2.46 -26.04
C PHE A 40 15.43 -2.51 -26.42
N THR A 41 16.33 -2.82 -25.48
CA THR A 41 17.76 -2.94 -25.78
C THR A 41 18.03 -4.32 -26.41
N ARG A 42 18.28 -4.31 -27.72
CA ARG A 42 18.42 -5.49 -28.60
C ARG A 42 19.54 -6.47 -28.22
N HIS A 43 20.44 -6.07 -27.32
CA HIS A 43 21.64 -6.82 -26.91
C HIS A 43 21.56 -7.35 -25.46
N ILE A 44 20.38 -7.31 -24.82
CA ILE A 44 20.25 -7.79 -23.45
C ILE A 44 19.97 -9.30 -23.43
N PRO A 45 20.69 -10.09 -22.62
CA PRO A 45 20.45 -11.52 -22.50
C PRO A 45 18.99 -11.77 -22.09
N PHE A 46 18.41 -12.86 -22.60
CA PHE A 46 17.04 -13.34 -22.27
C PHE A 46 16.76 -13.35 -20.75
N PHE A 47 17.81 -13.47 -19.94
CA PHE A 47 17.77 -13.51 -18.49
C PHE A 47 17.43 -12.17 -17.80
N ALA A 48 17.70 -11.01 -18.41
CA ALA A 48 17.32 -9.69 -17.86
C ALA A 48 15.90 -9.28 -18.27
N TRP A 49 15.46 -9.73 -19.44
CA TRP A 49 14.15 -9.40 -20.01
C TRP A 49 13.01 -9.92 -19.14
N LEU A 50 13.14 -11.15 -18.64
CA LEU A 50 12.13 -11.79 -17.80
C LEU A 50 11.88 -11.06 -16.46
N PRO A 51 12.89 -10.82 -15.59
CA PRO A 51 12.70 -10.06 -14.36
C PRO A 51 12.25 -8.61 -14.62
N ALA A 52 12.68 -7.98 -15.71
CA ALA A 52 12.18 -6.66 -16.10
C ALA A 52 10.68 -6.68 -16.44
N LEU A 53 10.23 -7.66 -17.23
CA LEU A 53 8.82 -7.85 -17.58
C LEU A 53 7.96 -8.16 -16.34
N LEU A 54 8.47 -9.02 -15.46
CA LEU A 54 7.84 -9.38 -14.19
C LEU A 54 7.68 -8.15 -13.29
N LEU A 55 8.73 -7.33 -13.12
CA LEU A 55 8.66 -6.08 -12.36
C LEU A 55 7.68 -5.06 -12.94
N LEU A 56 7.56 -5.03 -14.28
CA LEU A 56 6.63 -4.15 -14.98
C LEU A 56 5.18 -4.61 -14.78
N PHE A 57 4.92 -5.92 -14.90
CA PHE A 57 3.61 -6.51 -14.61
C PHE A 57 3.21 -6.31 -13.14
N ASP A 58 4.13 -6.54 -12.21
CA ASP A 58 3.93 -6.32 -10.79
C ASP A 58 3.55 -4.86 -10.48
N SER A 59 4.25 -3.90 -11.08
CA SER A 59 3.98 -2.47 -10.86
C SER A 59 2.62 -2.03 -11.41
N VAL A 60 2.20 -2.61 -12.55
CA VAL A 60 0.86 -2.41 -13.12
C VAL A 60 -0.21 -3.07 -12.25
N LEU A 61 0.03 -4.30 -11.79
CA LEU A 61 -0.89 -5.03 -10.92
C LEU A 61 -1.10 -4.29 -9.59
N ALA A 62 -0.02 -3.81 -8.97
CA ALA A 62 -0.09 -3.03 -7.74
C ALA A 62 -0.86 -1.71 -7.94
N PHE A 63 -0.69 -1.04 -9.08
CA PHE A 63 -1.44 0.17 -9.41
C PHE A 63 -2.93 -0.12 -9.67
N ALA A 64 -3.25 -1.15 -10.48
CA ALA A 64 -4.61 -1.57 -10.75
C ALA A 64 -5.35 -1.98 -9.48
N SER A 65 -4.66 -2.64 -8.56
CA SER A 65 -5.19 -3.03 -7.26
C SER A 65 -5.57 -1.81 -6.41
N LEU A 66 -4.78 -0.75 -6.48
CA LEU A 66 -5.03 0.50 -5.76
C LEU A 66 -6.26 1.24 -6.34
N LEU A 67 -6.49 1.15 -7.65
CA LEU A 67 -7.68 1.72 -8.30
C LEU A 67 -8.97 0.92 -8.04
N TYR A 68 -8.86 -0.41 -7.97
CA TYR A 68 -10.02 -1.31 -7.89
C TYR A 68 -10.50 -1.55 -6.46
N LEU A 69 -9.60 -1.52 -5.47
CA LEU A 69 -9.97 -1.74 -4.09
C LEU A 69 -10.56 -0.47 -3.46
N ASP A 70 -11.89 -0.48 -3.29
CA ASP A 70 -12.53 0.35 -2.30
C ASP A 70 -12.06 -0.11 -0.91
N PHE A 71 -11.49 0.81 -0.12
CA PHE A 71 -10.83 0.56 1.17
C PHE A 71 -11.84 0.30 2.30
N ASN A 72 -12.77 -0.62 2.07
CA ASN A 72 -13.65 -1.15 3.10
C ASN A 72 -12.88 -2.15 3.97
N ARG A 73 -13.16 -2.18 5.27
CA ARG A 73 -12.41 -2.90 6.32
C ARG A 73 -12.25 -4.40 6.02
N GLN A 74 -13.23 -5.01 5.35
CA GLN A 74 -13.18 -6.43 4.95
C GLN A 74 -12.20 -6.70 3.81
N ASN A 75 -11.93 -5.71 2.95
CA ASN A 75 -11.06 -5.87 1.81
C ASN A 75 -9.61 -5.45 2.09
N THR A 76 -9.36 -4.75 3.20
CA THR A 76 -8.01 -4.30 3.60
C THR A 76 -7.04 -5.46 3.83
N THR A 77 -7.53 -6.60 4.34
CA THR A 77 -6.70 -7.81 4.54
C THR A 77 -6.31 -8.45 3.22
N SER A 78 -7.22 -8.52 2.25
CA SER A 78 -6.94 -8.98 0.88
C SER A 78 -5.94 -8.07 0.17
N PHE A 79 -6.08 -6.75 0.33
CA PHE A 79 -5.10 -5.78 -0.16
C PHE A 79 -3.72 -5.98 0.46
N LEU A 80 -3.62 -6.14 1.79
CA LEU A 80 -2.35 -6.38 2.46
C LEU A 80 -1.71 -7.70 2.02
N ARG A 81 -2.49 -8.77 1.85
CA ARG A 81 -1.99 -10.05 1.34
C ARG A 81 -1.46 -9.93 -0.09
N LEU A 82 -2.16 -9.16 -0.93
CA LEU A 82 -1.73 -8.89 -2.30
C LEU A 82 -0.42 -8.09 -2.34
N ILE A 83 -0.34 -6.98 -1.60
CA ILE A 83 0.89 -6.17 -1.49
C ILE A 83 2.05 -7.00 -0.93
N LEU A 84 1.79 -7.87 0.06
CA LEU A 84 2.82 -8.78 0.58
C LEU A 84 3.31 -9.76 -0.50
N SER A 85 2.41 -10.34 -1.29
CA SER A 85 2.78 -11.20 -2.41
C SER A 85 3.61 -10.46 -3.46
N LEU A 86 3.24 -9.21 -3.79
CA LEU A 86 3.99 -8.34 -4.71
C LEU A 86 5.40 -8.05 -4.17
N ILE A 87 5.54 -7.75 -2.88
CA ILE A 87 6.86 -7.51 -2.25
C ILE A 87 7.77 -8.75 -2.36
N VAL A 88 7.24 -9.94 -2.05
CA VAL A 88 8.01 -11.20 -2.13
C VAL A 88 8.44 -11.47 -3.57
N PHE A 89 7.53 -11.26 -4.52
CA PHE A 89 7.80 -11.43 -5.94
C PHE A 89 8.88 -10.46 -6.45
N ARG A 90 8.82 -9.19 -6.05
CA ARG A 90 9.86 -8.19 -6.36
C ARG A 90 11.21 -8.57 -5.79
N PHE A 91 11.25 -9.07 -4.55
CA PHE A 91 12.48 -9.53 -3.94
C PHE A 91 13.08 -10.71 -4.72
N GLY A 92 12.24 -11.63 -5.18
CA GLY A 92 12.64 -12.70 -6.10
C GLY A 92 13.24 -12.16 -7.39
N CYS A 93 12.61 -11.15 -8.01
CA CYS A 93 13.13 -10.50 -9.21
C CYS A 93 14.49 -9.81 -8.95
N SER A 94 14.65 -9.13 -7.81
CA SER A 94 15.95 -8.54 -7.42
C SER A 94 17.05 -9.58 -7.28
N ILE A 95 16.75 -10.74 -6.68
CA ILE A 95 17.73 -11.84 -6.56
C ILE A 95 18.12 -12.35 -7.95
N ILE A 96 17.16 -12.53 -8.86
CA ILE A 96 17.43 -12.97 -10.24
C ILE A 96 18.32 -11.95 -10.97
N LEU A 97 18.03 -10.65 -10.83
CA LEU A 97 18.85 -9.58 -11.42
C LEU A 97 20.27 -9.56 -10.83
N ILE A 98 20.42 -9.79 -9.52
CA ILE A 98 21.73 -9.90 -8.88
C ILE A 98 22.48 -11.14 -9.37
N ALA A 99 21.80 -12.28 -9.48
CA ALA A 99 22.39 -13.50 -10.02
C ALA A 99 22.84 -13.30 -11.48
N GLU A 100 22.09 -12.52 -12.25
CA GLU A 100 22.45 -12.15 -13.62
C GLU A 100 23.79 -11.43 -13.70
N LEU A 101 24.15 -10.57 -12.73
CA LEU A 101 25.44 -9.86 -12.73
C LEU A 101 26.65 -10.79 -12.75
N PHE A 102 26.50 -12.04 -12.33
CA PHE A 102 27.57 -13.04 -12.37
C PHE A 102 27.66 -13.77 -13.71
N LEU A 103 26.72 -13.55 -14.65
CA LEU A 103 26.80 -14.10 -15.99
C LEU A 103 27.74 -13.26 -16.88
N PRO A 104 28.54 -13.92 -17.75
CA PRO A 104 29.56 -13.26 -18.57
C PRO A 104 28.99 -12.34 -19.68
N HIS A 105 27.68 -12.35 -19.90
CA HIS A 105 26.99 -11.51 -20.90
C HIS A 105 26.03 -10.50 -20.24
N SER A 106 26.16 -10.29 -18.94
CA SER A 106 25.27 -9.38 -18.21
C SER A 106 25.60 -7.93 -18.53
N ASP A 107 24.54 -7.12 -18.65
CA ASP A 107 24.67 -5.67 -18.76
C ASP A 107 24.43 -5.02 -17.38
N PRO A 108 25.50 -4.70 -16.63
CA PRO A 108 25.37 -4.14 -15.28
C PRO A 108 24.71 -2.76 -15.29
N SER A 109 24.72 -2.05 -16.42
CA SER A 109 24.14 -0.71 -16.51
C SER A 109 22.62 -0.70 -16.37
N VAL A 110 21.96 -1.83 -16.64
CA VAL A 110 20.51 -2.00 -16.56
C VAL A 110 20.11 -2.82 -15.33
N SER A 111 20.83 -3.91 -15.05
CA SER A 111 20.49 -4.80 -13.92
C SER A 111 20.66 -4.12 -12.56
N ILE A 112 21.73 -3.35 -12.35
CA ILE A 112 21.99 -2.64 -11.08
C ILE A 112 20.87 -1.63 -10.75
N PRO A 113 20.51 -0.66 -11.64
CA PRO A 113 19.47 0.30 -11.31
C PRO A 113 18.08 -0.35 -11.16
N LEU A 114 17.75 -1.38 -11.94
CA LEU A 114 16.49 -2.11 -11.73
C LEU A 114 16.45 -2.80 -10.37
N SER A 115 17.55 -3.46 -9.97
CA SER A 115 17.62 -4.16 -8.69
C SER A 115 17.50 -3.19 -7.51
N VAL A 116 18.24 -2.07 -7.55
CA VAL A 116 18.17 -1.02 -6.53
C VAL A 116 16.76 -0.43 -6.45
N LEU A 117 16.15 -0.10 -7.60
CA LEU A 117 14.80 0.46 -7.62
C LEU A 117 13.77 -0.54 -7.09
N ALA A 118 13.87 -1.82 -7.46
CA ALA A 118 12.98 -2.87 -6.97
C ALA A 118 13.07 -3.02 -5.44
N VAL A 119 14.28 -2.95 -4.88
CA VAL A 119 14.49 -2.99 -3.42
C VAL A 119 13.88 -1.76 -2.74
N ILE A 120 14.15 -0.55 -3.24
CA ILE A 120 13.59 0.69 -2.69
C ILE A 120 12.06 0.67 -2.76
N HIS A 121 11.49 0.22 -3.88
CA HIS A 121 10.04 0.12 -4.06
C HIS A 121 9.41 -0.91 -3.12
N SER A 122 10.09 -2.04 -2.87
CA SER A 122 9.65 -3.01 -1.85
C SER A 122 9.67 -2.43 -0.43
N ILE A 123 10.71 -1.69 -0.06
CA ILE A 123 10.79 -1.02 1.26
C ILE A 123 9.67 0.02 1.40
N PHE A 124 9.42 0.79 0.34
CA PHE A 124 8.34 1.78 0.32
C PHE A 124 6.96 1.13 0.49
N ASN A 125 6.68 0.04 -0.24
CA ASN A 125 5.43 -0.70 -0.12
C ASN A 125 5.26 -1.28 1.28
N LEU A 126 6.31 -1.86 1.85
CA LEU A 126 6.27 -2.41 3.21
C LEU A 126 5.97 -1.31 4.25
N SER A 127 6.68 -0.19 4.17
CA SER A 127 6.45 0.96 5.07
C SER A 127 5.02 1.50 4.94
N SER A 128 4.52 1.62 3.72
CA SER A 128 3.16 2.08 3.43
C SER A 128 2.11 1.11 3.97
N SER A 129 2.31 -0.20 3.81
CA SER A 129 1.42 -1.23 4.36
C SER A 129 1.40 -1.22 5.89
N ILE A 130 2.54 -1.07 6.55
CA ILE A 130 2.62 -0.96 8.01
C ILE A 130 1.85 0.28 8.50
N GLN A 131 2.00 1.43 7.82
CA GLN A 131 1.29 2.65 8.17
C GLN A 131 -0.24 2.49 8.00
N ILE A 132 -0.69 1.87 6.90
CA ILE A 132 -2.12 1.60 6.65
C ILE A 132 -2.67 0.60 7.68
N TYR A 133 -1.92 -0.45 8.00
CA TYR A 133 -2.30 -1.43 9.01
C TYR A 133 -2.43 -0.80 10.40
N HIS A 134 -1.45 0.03 10.79
CA HIS A 134 -1.47 0.73 12.07
C HIS A 134 -2.65 1.69 12.19
N LEU A 135 -2.95 2.49 11.15
CA LEU A 135 -4.15 3.34 11.14
C LEU A 135 -5.45 2.52 11.23
N THR A 136 -5.51 1.39 10.52
CA THR A 136 -6.69 0.50 10.56
C THR A 136 -6.87 -0.15 11.93
N ASN A 137 -5.79 -0.42 12.66
CA ASN A 137 -5.80 -1.13 13.94
C ASN A 137 -5.86 -0.22 15.18
N ILE A 138 -5.65 1.10 15.05
CA ILE A 138 -5.95 2.08 16.11
C ILE A 138 -7.46 2.38 16.18
N GLN A 139 -8.13 2.35 15.03
CA GLN A 139 -9.55 2.67 14.92
C GLN A 139 -10.54 1.71 15.62
N PRO A 140 -10.32 0.39 15.84
CA PRO A 140 -11.26 -0.43 16.57
C PRO A 140 -11.37 -0.01 18.04
N SER A 141 -10.35 0.63 18.63
CA SER A 141 -10.46 1.11 20.00
C SER A 141 -11.27 2.41 20.10
N GLU A 142 -11.11 3.35 19.17
CA GLU A 142 -11.85 4.62 19.19
C GLU A 142 -13.26 4.51 18.61
N GLU A 143 -13.49 3.74 17.54
CA GLU A 143 -14.83 3.60 16.95
C GLU A 143 -15.77 2.81 17.88
N ILE A 144 -15.24 1.83 18.62
CA ILE A 144 -15.98 1.13 19.68
C ILE A 144 -16.18 2.05 20.89
N SER A 145 -15.17 2.80 21.33
CA SER A 145 -15.34 3.79 22.42
C SER A 145 -16.33 4.89 22.07
N ILE A 146 -16.35 5.39 20.84
CA ILE A 146 -17.28 6.46 20.41
C ILE A 146 -18.69 5.89 20.25
N LYS A 147 -18.87 4.67 19.71
CA LYS A 147 -20.20 4.02 19.71
C LYS A 147 -20.69 3.71 21.13
N MET A 148 -19.82 3.24 22.01
CA MET A 148 -20.18 2.91 23.39
C MET A 148 -20.44 4.18 24.22
N GLN A 149 -19.73 5.28 23.95
CA GLN A 149 -19.97 6.59 24.56
C GLN A 149 -21.23 7.28 24.00
N ASN A 150 -21.56 7.11 22.72
CA ASN A 150 -22.84 7.58 22.18
C ASN A 150 -24.03 6.74 22.68
N CYS A 151 -23.86 5.44 22.91
CA CYS A 151 -24.89 4.63 23.57
C CYS A 151 -25.04 5.00 25.06
N ALA A 152 -23.94 5.30 25.76
CA ALA A 152 -23.99 5.75 27.16
C ALA A 152 -24.57 7.16 27.30
N ASN A 153 -24.25 8.09 26.38
CA ASN A 153 -24.80 9.45 26.39
C ASN A 153 -26.25 9.52 25.88
N SER A 154 -26.73 8.51 25.15
CA SER A 154 -28.15 8.39 24.78
C SER A 154 -29.02 7.78 25.89
N SER A 155 -28.41 7.26 26.97
CA SER A 155 -29.13 6.72 28.14
C SER A 155 -29.11 7.66 29.36
N SER A 156 -28.68 8.91 29.20
CA SER A 156 -28.70 9.92 30.27
C SER A 156 -29.50 11.18 29.89
N THR A 157 -30.70 10.98 29.36
CA THR A 157 -31.80 11.95 29.47
C THR A 157 -32.85 11.39 30.41
N ASN A 158 -32.60 11.55 31.71
CA ASN A 158 -33.63 11.44 32.73
C ASN A 158 -34.57 12.66 32.58
N THR A 159 -35.81 12.42 32.17
CA THR A 159 -36.95 13.25 32.60
C THR A 159 -38.07 12.33 33.02
N LEU A 160 -37.98 11.93 34.31
CA LEU A 160 -39.04 11.97 35.31
C LEU A 160 -40.43 11.46 34.90
N MET A 161 -40.73 10.23 35.33
CA MET A 161 -42.09 9.77 35.62
C MET A 161 -42.61 10.50 36.86
N THR A 162 -43.80 11.09 36.78
CA THR A 162 -44.71 11.22 37.92
C THR A 162 -46.13 11.02 37.41
N ASP A 163 -46.68 9.84 37.72
CA ASP A 163 -48.12 9.59 37.77
C ASP A 163 -48.77 10.51 38.81
N VAL A 164 -49.88 11.18 38.47
CA VAL A 164 -50.94 11.53 39.43
C VAL A 164 -52.29 11.50 38.69
N GLU A 165 -53.22 10.70 39.24
CA GLU A 165 -54.64 10.57 38.91
C GLU A 165 -55.40 11.89 38.93
N PHE A 166 -56.39 12.05 38.04
CA PHE A 166 -57.75 12.52 38.34
C PHE A 166 -58.71 12.08 37.23
#